data_AF-A0A949XL94-F1
#
_entry.id   AF-A0A949XL94-F1
#
_cell.length_a   1.000
_cell.length_b   1.000
_cell.length_c   1.000
_cell.angle_alpha   90.00
_cell.angle_beta   90.00
_cell.angle_gamma   90.00
#
_symmetry.space_group_name_H-M   'P 1'
#
loop_
_entity.id
_entity.type
_entity.pdbx_description
1 polymer ?
#
loop_
_entity_poly.entity_id
_entity_poly.type
_entity_poly.pdbx_seq_one_letter_code
_entity_poly.pdbx_strand_id
1 'polypeptide(L)' 'MPYFSNDDLPPAVRDHLPFHAQEMYRQAFNHAWEEYALDSRREEIAHRVAWGL' A
#
# COMPACT_ATOMS: atom_id res chain seq x y z
N MET A 1 1.87 8.90 -1.63
CA MET A 1 1.02 9.01 -2.85
C MET A 1 0.41 7.64 -3.10
N PRO A 2 -0.80 7.52 -3.67
CA PRO A 2 -1.34 6.22 -4.04
C PRO A 2 -0.51 5.60 -5.15
N TYR A 3 -0.34 4.28 -5.11
CA TYR A 3 0.44 3.52 -6.07
C TYR A 3 -0.40 3.22 -7.31
N PHE A 4 0.03 3.70 -8.48
CA PHE A 4 -0.68 3.49 -9.74
C PHE A 4 -0.47 2.07 -10.30
N SER A 5 0.66 1.44 -9.99
CA SER A 5 1.02 0.12 -10.51
C SER A 5 1.87 -0.65 -9.51
N ASN A 6 1.93 -1.98 -9.63
CA ASN A 6 2.77 -2.81 -8.76
C ASN A 6 4.27 -2.47 -8.88
N ASP A 7 4.68 -1.88 -10.01
CA ASP A 7 6.06 -1.42 -10.22
C ASP A 7 6.40 -0.17 -9.36
N ASP A 8 5.39 0.61 -8.99
CA ASP A 8 5.55 1.81 -8.15
C ASP A 8 5.70 1.46 -6.65
N LEU A 9 5.44 0.19 -6.30
CA LEU A 9 5.55 -0.28 -4.92
C LEU A 9 7.01 -0.25 -4.43
N PRO A 10 7.23 -0.08 -3.11
CA PRO A 10 8.56 -0.11 -2.55
C PRO A 10 9.28 -1.42 -2.90
N PRO A 11 10.60 -1.39 -3.19
CA PRO A 11 11.36 -2.59 -3.52
C PRO A 11 11.27 -3.64 -2.42
N ALA A 12 11.18 -3.25 -1.15
CA ALA A 12 10.96 -4.17 -0.04
C ALA A 12 9.64 -4.97 -0.18
N VAL A 13 8.56 -4.35 -0.65
CA VAL A 13 7.26 -4.99 -0.90
C VAL A 13 7.36 -5.88 -2.15
N ARG A 14 7.95 -5.38 -3.24
CA ARG A 14 8.10 -6.12 -4.50
C ARG A 14 8.98 -7.36 -4.40
N ASP A 15 10.02 -7.30 -3.56
CA ASP A 15 10.98 -8.40 -3.36
C ASP A 15 10.45 -9.47 -2.40
N HIS A 16 9.67 -9.07 -1.39
CA HIS A 16 9.14 -10.00 -0.38
C HIS A 16 7.78 -10.60 -0.76
N LEU A 17 7.00 -9.95 -1.62
CA LEU A 17 5.64 -10.40 -1.97
C LEU A 17 5.57 -10.90 -3.42
N PRO A 18 4.89 -12.03 -3.66
CA PRO A 18 4.58 -12.48 -5.01
C PRO A 18 3.66 -11.48 -5.73
N PHE A 19 3.68 -11.49 -7.06
CA PHE A 19 2.97 -10.51 -7.90
C PHE A 19 1.48 -10.31 -7.53
N HIS A 20 0.77 -11.38 -7.21
CA HIS A 20 -0.63 -11.28 -6.79
C HIS A 20 -0.80 -10.57 -5.44
N ALA A 21 0.09 -10.83 -4.50
CA ALA A 21 0.08 -10.18 -3.19
C ALA A 21 0.51 -8.71 -3.27
N GLN A 22 1.38 -8.35 -4.21
CA GLN A 22 1.68 -6.95 -4.53
C GLN A 22 0.42 -6.19 -4.98
N GLU A 23 -0.42 -6.84 -5.77
CA GLU A 23 -1.67 -6.24 -6.24
C GLU A 23 -2.65 -6.01 -5.09
N MET A 24 -2.78 -6.97 -4.17
CA MET A 24 -3.57 -6.83 -2.94
C MET A 24 -3.03 -5.72 -2.04
N TYR A 25 -1.71 -5.70 -1.83
CA TYR A 25 -1.04 -4.66 -1.05
C TYR A 25 -1.31 -3.27 -1.64
N ARG A 26 -1.18 -3.10 -2.96
CA ARG A 26 -1.45 -1.86 -3.67
C ARG A 26 -2.90 -1.39 -3.45
N GLN A 27 -3.86 -2.30 -3.60
CA GLN A 27 -5.28 -1.98 -3.40
C GLN A 27 -5.56 -1.57 -1.95
N ALA A 28 -5.03 -2.31 -0.99
CA ALA A 28 -5.18 -2.03 0.43
C ALA A 28 -4.56 -0.68 0.83
N PHE A 29 -3.36 -0.39 0.33
CA PHE A 29 -2.68 0.87 0.56
C PHE A 29 -3.48 2.04 -0.03
N ASN A 30 -3.92 1.93 -1.28
CA ASN A 30 -4.67 3.01 -1.94
C ASN A 30 -6.00 3.26 -1.24
N HIS A 31 -6.71 2.20 -0.85
CA HIS A 31 -7.95 2.32 -0.10
C HIS A 31 -7.73 3.04 1.24
N ALA A 32 -6.73 2.63 2.02
CA ALA A 32 -6.38 3.29 3.28
C ALA A 32 -5.90 4.74 3.05
N TRP A 33 -5.17 5.01 1.96
CA TRP A 33 -4.74 6.36 1.62
C TRP A 33 -5.92 7.32 1.40
N GLU A 34 -6.98 6.84 0.76
CA GLU A 34 -8.23 7.60 0.57
C GLU A 34 -9.04 7.70 1.87
N GLU A 35 -9.15 6.60 2.63
CA GLU A 35 -9.88 6.55 3.90
C GLU A 35 -9.30 7.53 4.95
N TYR A 36 -7.97 7.60 5.05
CA TYR A 36 -7.27 8.46 6.00
C TYR A 36 -6.81 9.78 5.39
N ALA A 37 -7.45 10.28 4.32
CA ALA A 37 -6.99 11.47 3.61
C ALA A 37 -6.81 12.74 4.49
N LEU A 38 -7.52 12.82 5.62
CA LEU A 38 -7.49 13.93 6.58
C LEU A 38 -6.49 13.73 7.74
N ASP A 39 -5.91 12.53 7.91
CA ASP A 39 -4.93 12.24 8.96
C ASP A 39 -3.51 12.55 8.47
N SER A 40 -2.72 13.19 9.33
CA SER A 40 -1.31 13.50 9.04
C SER A 40 -0.44 12.24 8.95
N ARG A 41 -0.88 11.14 9.57
CA ARG A 41 -0.23 9.84 9.63
C ARG A 41 -0.77 8.85 8.59
N ARG A 42 -1.56 9.32 7.62
CA ARG A 42 -2.21 8.47 6.61
C ARG A 42 -1.27 7.50 5.91
N GLU A 43 -0.02 7.91 5.68
CA GLU A 43 0.97 7.07 5.01
C GLU A 43 1.39 5.89 5.89
N GLU A 44 1.65 6.12 7.18
CA GLU A 44 1.97 5.07 8.14
C GLU A 44 0.80 4.11 8.33
N ILE A 45 -0.42 4.64 8.41
CA ILE A 45 -1.65 3.85 8.52
C ILE A 45 -1.85 3.00 7.27
N ALA A 46 -1.72 3.58 6.08
CA ALA A 46 -1.86 2.86 4.81
C ALA A 46 -0.82 1.74 4.65
N HIS A 47 0.43 1.98 5.06
CA HIS A 47 1.45 0.94 5.09
C HIS A 47 1.11 -0.19 6.07
N ARG A 48 0.62 0.13 7.28
CA ARG A 48 0.19 -0.87 8.26
C ARG A 48 -1.00 -1.71 7.78
N VAL A 49 -2.01 -1.05 7.21
CA VAL A 49 -3.20 -1.74 6.67
C VAL A 49 -2.80 -2.67 5.52
N ALA A 50 -1.94 -2.20 4.62
CA ALA A 50 -1.47 -2.99 3.49
C ALA A 50 -0.58 -4.19 3.88
N TRP A 51 0.18 -4.10 4.98
CA TRP A 51 1.01 -5.20 5.50
C TRP A 51 0.26 -6.18 6.41
N GLY A 52 -0.87 -5.77 7.01
CA GLY A 52 -1.65 -6.60 7.92
C GLY A 52 -2.69 -7.51 7.23
N LEU A 53 -2.73 -7.49 5.89
CA LEU A 53 -3.68 -8.20 5.05
C LEU A 53 -3.16 -9.56 4.56
#